data_AF-A0A967SKG5-F1
#
_entry.id   AF-A0A967SKG5-F1
#
_cell.length_a   1.000
_cell.length_b   1.000
_cell.length_c   1.000
_cell.angle_alpha   90.00
_cell.angle_beta   90.00
_cell.angle_gamma   90.00
#
_symmetry.space_group_name_H-M   'P 1'
#
loop_
_entity.id
_entity.type
_entity.pdbx_description
1 polymer ?
#
loop_
_entity_poly.entity_id
_entity_poly.type
_entity_poly.pdbx_seq_one_letter_code
_entity_poly.pdbx_strand_id
1 'polypeptide(L)'
;RAAADDDVRVVLLRGAGTDFCSGADLAELERIAEMGPEASLADASVLGDLFVAMRRHPKPIVAAVHGRALAGGAGLATACDLVVASEDAELGYPEVHLGFVPAMVMAILRRKVGESRAFELAARGDRIAAAEARELGLVNRVFPADRFDDEAASYAAGLAARPASAVQLS
;
A
#
# COMPACT_ATOMS: atom_id res chain seq x y z
N ARG A 1 8.37 -17.37 -0.41
CA ARG A 1 9.49 -17.66 0.53
C ARG A 1 9.09 -17.32 1.96
N ALA A 2 8.85 -16.04 2.28
CA ALA A 2 8.45 -15.59 3.61
C ALA A 2 7.32 -16.42 4.26
N ALA A 3 6.27 -16.79 3.51
CA ALA A 3 5.16 -17.59 4.04
C ALA A 3 5.57 -18.95 4.63
N ALA A 4 6.57 -19.63 4.06
CA ALA A 4 6.96 -21.00 4.43
C ALA A 4 8.19 -21.07 5.34
N ASP A 5 8.78 -19.92 5.67
CA ASP A 5 10.02 -19.82 6.44
C ASP A 5 9.73 -19.50 7.91
N ASP A 6 9.78 -20.47 8.81
CA ASP A 6 9.37 -20.31 10.20
C ASP A 6 10.19 -19.27 11.00
N ASP A 7 11.38 -18.92 10.52
CA ASP A 7 12.20 -17.86 11.12
C ASP A 7 11.67 -16.46 10.78
N VAL A 8 10.89 -16.33 9.70
CA VAL A 8 10.21 -15.09 9.33
C VAL A 8 8.91 -14.95 10.11
N ARG A 9 8.75 -13.83 10.81
CA ARG A 9 7.58 -13.56 11.66
C ARG A 9 6.69 -12.43 11.14
N VAL A 10 7.29 -11.43 10.49
CA VAL A 10 6.64 -10.24 9.93
C VAL A 10 7.33 -9.90 8.61
N VAL A 11 6.57 -9.42 7.63
CA VAL A 11 7.12 -8.89 6.38
C VAL A 11 7.10 -7.36 6.46
N LEU A 12 8.28 -6.74 6.38
CA LEU A 12 8.40 -5.28 6.20
C LEU A 12 8.60 -5.00 4.71
N LEU A 13 7.60 -4.38 4.07
CA LEU A 13 7.63 -4.02 2.66
C LEU A 13 8.07 -2.57 2.52
N ARG A 14 9.13 -2.33 1.74
CA ARG A 14 9.72 -1.00 1.50
C ARG A 14 10.19 -0.88 0.05
N GLY A 15 10.09 0.32 -0.53
CA GLY A 15 10.72 0.65 -1.81
C GLY A 15 12.25 0.72 -1.72
N ALA A 16 12.95 0.34 -2.81
CA ALA A 16 14.41 0.36 -2.85
C ALA A 16 15.01 1.76 -3.17
N GLY A 17 14.20 2.69 -3.71
CA GLY A 17 14.63 4.01 -4.17
C GLY A 17 14.22 5.14 -3.23
N THR A 18 14.07 6.35 -3.77
CA THR A 18 13.62 7.54 -3.05
C THR A 18 12.15 7.49 -2.64
N ASP A 19 11.36 6.68 -3.33
CA ASP A 19 9.93 6.51 -3.12
C ASP A 19 9.63 5.08 -2.72
N PHE A 20 8.53 4.90 -1.99
CA PHE A 20 7.95 3.59 -1.73
C PHE A 20 7.53 2.92 -3.05
N CYS A 21 6.64 3.57 -3.80
CA CYS A 21 6.21 3.15 -5.14
C CYS A 21 5.35 4.25 -5.77
N SER A 22 5.85 4.90 -6.83
CA SER A 22 5.15 6.01 -7.50
C SER A 22 4.13 5.56 -8.56
N GLY A 23 3.87 4.26 -8.69
CA GLY A 23 2.95 3.71 -9.70
C GLY A 23 3.63 3.36 -11.02
N ALA A 24 2.81 3.07 -12.03
CA ALA A 24 3.25 2.74 -13.38
C ALA A 24 3.86 3.97 -14.08
N ASP A 25 4.83 3.73 -14.97
CA ASP A 25 5.36 4.79 -15.82
C ASP A 25 4.39 5.15 -16.95
N LEU A 26 4.67 6.26 -17.64
CA LEU A 26 3.78 6.77 -18.69
C LEU A 26 3.63 5.80 -19.87
N ALA A 27 4.70 5.09 -20.25
CA ALA A 27 4.68 4.17 -21.38
C ALA A 27 3.82 2.93 -21.05
N GLU A 28 3.89 2.44 -19.80
CA GLU A 28 3.02 1.39 -19.29
C GLU A 28 1.55 1.83 -19.30
N LEU A 29 1.25 3.06 -18.91
CA LEU A 29 -0.10 3.61 -18.90
C LEU A 29 -0.67 3.80 -20.32
N GLU A 30 0.14 4.28 -21.27
CA GLU A 30 -0.23 4.37 -22.69
C GLU A 30 -0.54 2.99 -23.25
N ARG A 31 0.30 1.99 -22.97
CA ARG A 31 0.07 0.59 -23.35
C ARG A 31 -1.26 0.08 -22.79
N ILE A 32 -1.56 0.35 -21.52
CA ILE A 32 -2.81 -0.08 -20.87
C ILE A 32 -4.03 0.59 -21.52
N ALA A 33 -3.93 1.87 -21.86
CA ALA A 33 -5.02 2.61 -22.50
C ALA A 33 -5.39 2.07 -23.89
N GLU A 34 -4.42 1.48 -24.61
CA GLU A 34 -4.64 0.90 -25.94
C GLU A 34 -5.13 -0.56 -25.92
N MET A 35 -5.15 -1.21 -24.75
CA MET A 35 -5.59 -2.60 -24.62
C MET A 35 -7.10 -2.75 -24.82
N GLY A 36 -7.48 -3.86 -25.46
CA GLY A 36 -8.88 -4.30 -25.51
C GLY A 36 -9.37 -4.81 -24.13
N PRO A 37 -10.69 -4.85 -23.90
CA PRO A 37 -11.28 -5.13 -22.58
C PRO A 37 -10.75 -6.40 -21.90
N GLU A 38 -10.62 -7.50 -22.65
CA GLU A 38 -10.14 -8.78 -22.13
C GLU A 38 -8.68 -8.72 -21.69
N ALA A 39 -7.83 -8.03 -22.46
CA ALA A 39 -6.42 -7.86 -22.15
C ALA A 39 -6.25 -6.94 -20.92
N SER A 40 -7.02 -5.85 -20.86
CA SER A 40 -7.04 -4.95 -19.69
C SER A 40 -7.49 -5.66 -18.42
N LEU A 41 -8.46 -6.57 -18.52
CA LEU A 41 -8.90 -7.37 -17.38
C LEU A 41 -7.82 -8.35 -16.91
N ALA A 42 -7.14 -9.02 -17.84
CA ALA A 42 -6.05 -9.93 -17.51
C ALA A 42 -4.87 -9.19 -16.85
N ASP A 43 -4.48 -8.03 -17.39
CA ASP A 43 -3.45 -7.17 -16.80
C ASP A 43 -3.83 -6.71 -15.38
N ALA A 44 -5.05 -6.20 -15.21
CA ALA A 44 -5.58 -5.79 -13.91
C ALA A 44 -5.65 -6.95 -12.90
N SER A 45 -5.92 -8.18 -13.35
CA SER A 45 -5.98 -9.35 -12.46
C SER A 45 -4.66 -9.66 -11.77
N VAL A 46 -3.50 -9.30 -12.37
CA VAL A 46 -2.19 -9.53 -11.75
C VAL A 46 -2.07 -8.77 -10.42
N LEU A 47 -2.45 -7.49 -10.41
CA LEU A 47 -2.41 -6.68 -9.19
C LEU A 47 -3.53 -7.08 -8.22
N GLY A 48 -4.71 -7.44 -8.73
CA GLY A 48 -5.80 -7.98 -7.92
C GLY A 48 -5.42 -9.26 -7.18
N ASP A 49 -4.80 -10.21 -7.87
CA ASP A 49 -4.33 -11.48 -7.32
C ASP A 49 -3.22 -11.26 -6.29
N LEU A 50 -2.34 -10.27 -6.51
CA LEU A 50 -1.36 -9.86 -5.51
C LEU A 50 -2.04 -9.37 -4.23
N PHE A 51 -3.06 -8.51 -4.32
CA PHE A 51 -3.77 -8.04 -3.12
C PHE A 51 -4.50 -9.18 -2.39
N VAL A 52 -5.08 -10.14 -3.13
CA VAL A 52 -5.68 -11.34 -2.53
C VAL A 52 -4.61 -12.20 -1.84
N ALA A 53 -3.45 -12.39 -2.46
CA ALA A 53 -2.34 -13.15 -1.89
C ALA A 53 -1.78 -12.47 -0.63
N MET A 54 -1.63 -11.15 -0.63
CA MET A 54 -1.24 -10.36 0.54
C MET A 54 -2.24 -10.54 1.68
N ARG A 55 -3.55 -10.45 1.39
CA ARG A 55 -4.59 -10.59 2.41
C ARG A 55 -4.65 -11.99 3.02
N ARG A 56 -4.31 -13.01 2.24
CA ARG A 56 -4.23 -14.42 2.65
C ARG A 56 -2.86 -14.79 3.22
N HIS A 57 -1.90 -13.87 3.25
CA HIS A 57 -0.58 -14.17 3.75
C HIS A 57 -0.65 -14.52 5.24
N PRO A 58 -0.03 -15.64 5.68
CA PRO A 58 -0.18 -16.10 7.06
C PRO A 58 0.55 -15.20 8.07
N LYS A 59 1.40 -14.29 7.61
CA LYS A 59 2.24 -13.43 8.45
C LYS A 59 1.91 -11.97 8.21
N PRO A 60 1.89 -11.12 9.25
CA PRO A 60 1.62 -9.70 9.11
C PRO A 60 2.53 -9.04 8.09
N ILE A 61 1.95 -8.16 7.27
CA ILE A 61 2.66 -7.33 6.30
C ILE A 61 2.55 -5.87 6.74
N VAL A 62 3.71 -5.24 6.96
CA VAL A 62 3.83 -3.82 7.30
C VAL A 62 4.41 -3.08 6.10
N ALA A 63 3.71 -2.06 5.58
CA ALA A 63 4.30 -1.13 4.64
C ALA A 63 5.12 -0.06 5.38
N ALA A 64 6.37 0.16 4.97
CA ALA A 64 7.20 1.29 5.37
C ALA A 64 7.27 2.29 4.21
N VAL A 65 6.41 3.31 4.26
CA VAL A 65 6.23 4.30 3.20
C VAL A 65 7.14 5.51 3.42
N HIS A 66 8.20 5.63 2.62
CA HIS A 66 9.00 6.85 2.46
C HIS A 66 8.77 7.45 1.07
N GLY A 67 9.01 8.76 0.93
CA GLY A 67 8.72 9.48 -0.30
C GLY A 67 7.27 9.26 -0.74
N ARG A 68 7.05 8.91 -2.01
CA ARG A 68 5.71 8.82 -2.58
C ARG A 68 5.20 7.38 -2.67
N ALA A 69 3.94 7.19 -2.29
CA ALA A 69 3.14 6.01 -2.64
C ALA A 69 1.93 6.47 -3.46
N LEU A 70 1.97 6.25 -4.79
CA LEU A 70 0.96 6.76 -5.71
C LEU A 70 0.35 5.64 -6.54
N ALA A 71 -0.92 5.82 -6.90
CA ALA A 71 -1.68 4.90 -7.75
C ALA A 71 -1.62 3.44 -7.23
N GLY A 72 -1.18 2.49 -8.06
CA GLY A 72 -0.96 1.10 -7.64
C GLY A 72 -0.01 0.95 -6.44
N GLY A 73 0.95 1.86 -6.26
CA GLY A 73 1.82 1.91 -5.08
C GLY A 73 1.10 2.32 -3.79
N ALA A 74 0.18 3.28 -3.88
CA ALA A 74 -0.73 3.60 -2.76
C ALA A 74 -1.65 2.40 -2.45
N GLY A 75 -2.12 1.72 -3.50
CA GLY A 75 -2.86 0.46 -3.38
C GLY A 75 -2.09 -0.63 -2.65
N LEU A 76 -0.80 -0.79 -2.96
CA LEU A 76 0.08 -1.74 -2.31
C LEU A 76 0.24 -1.46 -0.81
N ALA A 77 0.48 -0.20 -0.44
CA ALA A 77 0.51 0.21 0.97
C ALA A 77 -0.84 -0.03 1.66
N THR A 78 -1.94 0.28 0.97
CA THR A 78 -3.32 0.07 1.46
C THR A 78 -3.63 -1.40 1.69
N ALA A 79 -3.07 -2.31 0.88
CA ALA A 79 -3.28 -3.75 1.00
C ALA A 79 -2.51 -4.39 2.18
N CYS A 80 -1.46 -3.74 2.69
CA CYS A 80 -0.76 -4.19 3.89
C CYS A 80 -1.65 -4.09 5.14
N ASP A 81 -1.41 -4.98 6.10
CA ASP A 81 -2.14 -5.02 7.38
C ASP A 81 -1.93 -3.73 8.17
N LEU A 82 -0.69 -3.24 8.17
CA LEU A 82 -0.28 -2.00 8.82
C LEU A 82 0.54 -1.14 7.87
N VAL A 83 0.47 0.17 8.06
CA VAL A 83 1.24 1.17 7.32
C VAL A 83 1.92 2.09 8.31
N VAL A 84 3.25 2.20 8.21
CA VAL A 84 4.03 3.24 8.86
C VAL A 84 4.62 4.14 7.77
N ALA A 85 4.70 5.43 8.05
CA ALA A 85 5.15 6.41 7.06
C ALA A 85 6.22 7.34 7.63
N SER A 86 7.13 7.78 6.76
CA SER A 86 7.99 8.92 7.05
C SER A 86 7.16 10.20 7.10
N GLU A 87 7.57 11.18 7.90
CA GLU A 87 6.82 12.44 8.03
C GLU A 87 6.73 13.24 6.73
N ASP A 88 7.69 13.05 5.83
CA ASP A 88 7.76 13.67 4.51
C ASP A 88 7.09 12.82 3.41
N ALA A 89 6.46 11.70 3.77
CA ALA A 89 5.82 10.83 2.80
C ALA A 89 4.48 11.40 2.29
N GLU A 90 4.19 11.10 1.03
CA GLU A 90 2.94 11.45 0.36
C GLU A 90 2.22 10.20 -0.14
N LEU A 91 0.91 10.12 0.06
CA LEU A 91 0.06 9.05 -0.47
C LEU A 91 -1.03 9.63 -1.38
N GLY A 92 -1.42 8.92 -2.43
CA GLY A 92 -2.51 9.39 -3.29
C GLY A 92 -2.98 8.41 -4.36
N TYR A 93 -4.19 8.64 -4.86
CA TYR A 93 -4.84 7.83 -5.90
C TYR A 93 -5.16 8.71 -7.13
N PRO A 94 -4.14 9.15 -7.89
CA PRO A 94 -4.27 10.15 -8.95
C PRO A 94 -4.85 9.60 -10.26
N GLU A 95 -5.31 8.34 -10.29
CA GLU A 95 -5.81 7.66 -11.50
C GLU A 95 -6.89 8.47 -12.25
N VAL A 96 -7.71 9.24 -11.52
CA VAL A 96 -8.76 10.09 -12.11
C VAL A 96 -8.22 11.13 -13.09
N HIS A 97 -7.01 11.65 -12.86
CA HIS A 97 -6.36 12.64 -13.73
C HIS A 97 -5.98 12.05 -15.10
N LEU A 98 -5.96 10.73 -15.21
CA LEU A 98 -5.66 9.98 -16.42
C LEU A 98 -6.89 9.26 -16.99
N GLY A 99 -8.08 9.51 -16.42
CA GLY A 99 -9.32 8.85 -16.83
C GLY A 99 -9.47 7.41 -16.34
N PHE A 100 -8.65 6.98 -15.37
CA PHE A 100 -8.73 5.68 -14.74
C PHE A 100 -9.47 5.75 -13.40
N VAL A 101 -9.94 4.59 -12.94
CA VAL A 101 -10.48 4.41 -11.59
C VAL A 101 -9.65 3.36 -10.85
N PRO A 102 -9.28 3.57 -9.58
CA PRO A 102 -8.53 2.60 -8.80
C PRO A 102 -9.44 1.46 -8.30
N ALA A 103 -10.14 0.76 -9.21
CA ALA A 103 -11.28 -0.11 -8.91
C ALA A 103 -10.96 -1.20 -7.87
N MET A 104 -9.84 -1.91 -8.04
CA MET A 104 -9.40 -2.95 -7.10
C MET A 104 -8.97 -2.36 -5.74
N VAL A 105 -8.30 -1.21 -5.75
CA VAL A 105 -7.87 -0.52 -4.54
C VAL A 105 -9.08 0.03 -3.77
N MET A 106 -10.14 0.46 -4.45
CA MET A 106 -11.38 0.91 -3.80
C MET A 106 -12.00 -0.18 -2.92
N ALA A 107 -11.87 -1.46 -3.27
CA ALA A 107 -12.37 -2.55 -2.43
C ALA A 107 -11.71 -2.62 -1.04
N ILE A 108 -10.43 -2.25 -0.96
CA ILE A 108 -9.63 -2.26 0.28
C ILE A 108 -9.60 -0.89 0.97
N LEU A 109 -9.55 0.20 0.21
CA LEU A 109 -9.51 1.58 0.73
C LEU A 109 -10.77 1.89 1.54
N ARG A 110 -11.94 1.50 1.04
CA ARG A 110 -13.22 1.65 1.74
C ARG A 110 -13.26 0.96 3.10
N ARG A 111 -12.54 -0.16 3.26
CA ARG A 111 -12.44 -0.87 4.54
C ARG A 111 -11.50 -0.16 5.53
N LYS A 112 -10.51 0.60 5.03
CA LYS A 112 -9.58 1.36 5.87
C LYS A 112 -10.16 2.70 6.33
N VAL A 113 -10.73 3.47 5.41
CA VAL A 113 -11.11 4.87 5.69
C VAL A 113 -12.62 5.14 5.63
N GLY A 114 -13.43 4.15 5.26
CA GLY A 114 -14.88 4.30 5.04
C GLY A 114 -15.23 4.81 3.63
N GLU A 115 -16.51 4.65 3.23
CA GLU A 115 -16.97 4.91 1.86
C GLU A 115 -16.69 6.34 1.38
N SER A 116 -17.13 7.35 2.15
CA SER A 116 -17.08 8.75 1.72
C SER A 116 -15.65 9.25 1.57
N ARG A 117 -14.77 8.92 2.51
CA ARG A 117 -13.35 9.32 2.46
C ARG A 117 -12.62 8.60 1.33
N ALA A 118 -12.90 7.31 1.13
CA ALA A 118 -12.31 6.55 0.04
C ALA A 118 -12.70 7.14 -1.32
N PHE A 119 -13.96 7.50 -1.49
CA PHE A 119 -14.43 8.16 -2.71
C PHE A 119 -13.79 9.53 -2.91
N GLU A 120 -13.70 10.37 -1.86
CA GLU A 120 -13.05 11.67 -1.97
C GLU A 120 -11.59 11.56 -2.41
N LEU A 121 -10.82 10.67 -1.77
CA LEU A 121 -9.41 10.44 -2.10
C LEU A 121 -9.23 10.02 -3.57
N ALA A 122 -10.07 9.12 -4.07
CA ALA A 122 -10.00 8.63 -5.45
C ALA A 122 -10.55 9.62 -6.48
N ALA A 123 -11.63 10.35 -6.14
CA ALA A 123 -12.31 11.25 -7.07
C ALA A 123 -11.59 12.59 -7.22
N ARG A 124 -10.93 13.07 -6.16
CA ARG A 124 -10.07 14.26 -6.24
C ARG A 124 -8.70 13.94 -6.81
N GLY A 125 -8.16 12.76 -6.48
CA GLY A 125 -6.82 12.34 -6.90
C GLY A 125 -5.71 13.22 -6.32
N ASP A 126 -5.99 13.94 -5.24
CA ASP A 126 -5.02 14.78 -4.53
C ASP A 126 -4.01 13.88 -3.78
N ARG A 127 -2.79 14.38 -3.61
CA ARG A 127 -1.81 13.76 -2.72
C ARG A 127 -2.03 14.29 -1.32
N ILE A 128 -1.99 13.38 -0.34
CA ILE A 128 -2.13 13.71 1.08
C ILE A 128 -0.81 13.44 1.79
N ALA A 129 -0.48 14.30 2.75
CA ALA A 129 0.71 14.12 3.59
C ALA A 129 0.53 12.97 4.58
N ALA A 130 1.63 12.40 5.07
CA ALA A 130 1.62 11.31 6.04
C ALA A 130 0.77 11.60 7.30
N ALA A 131 0.78 12.84 7.78
CA ALA A 131 -0.01 13.27 8.93
C ALA A 131 -1.53 13.16 8.66
N GLU A 132 -2.00 13.66 7.53
CA GLU A 132 -3.40 13.56 7.11
C GLU A 132 -3.80 12.10 6.86
N ALA A 133 -2.93 11.33 6.19
CA ALA A 133 -3.15 9.90 5.96
C ALA A 133 -3.33 9.13 7.29
N ARG A 134 -2.64 9.56 8.36
CA ARG A 134 -2.83 9.01 9.70
C ARG A 134 -4.18 9.39 10.30
N GLU A 135 -4.61 10.64 10.18
CA GLU A 135 -5.92 11.11 10.66
C GLU A 135 -7.09 10.41 9.96
N LEU A 136 -6.93 10.09 8.68
CA LEU A 136 -7.91 9.35 7.90
C LEU A 136 -7.97 7.86 8.25
N GLY A 137 -6.96 7.32 8.95
CA GLY A 137 -6.83 5.91 9.31
C GLY A 137 -6.13 5.05 8.25
N LEU A 138 -5.52 5.66 7.24
CA LEU A 138 -4.74 4.96 6.21
C LEU A 138 -3.34 4.57 6.72
N VAL A 139 -2.74 5.42 7.56
CA VAL A 139 -1.43 5.25 8.19
C VAL A 139 -1.59 5.03 9.71
N ASN A 140 -0.91 4.02 10.26
CA ASN A 140 -0.95 3.72 11.70
C ASN A 140 0.01 4.60 12.51
N ARG A 141 1.21 4.83 11.99
CA ARG A 141 2.25 5.66 12.64
C ARG A 141 3.03 6.47 11.62
N VAL A 142 3.39 7.68 12.03
CA VAL A 142 4.30 8.56 11.29
C VAL A 142 5.54 8.73 12.14
N PHE A 143 6.72 8.61 11.52
CA PHE A 143 8.01 8.76 12.18
C PHE A 143 8.86 9.86 11.52
N PRO A 144 9.81 10.48 12.24
CA PRO A 144 10.72 11.48 11.68
C PRO A 144 11.52 10.92 10.49
N ALA A 145 11.74 11.72 9.46
CA ALA A 145 12.38 11.27 8.22
C ALA A 145 13.82 10.81 8.44
N ASP A 146 14.55 11.48 9.32
CA ASP A 146 15.95 11.20 9.66
C ASP A 146 16.16 9.89 10.44
N ARG A 147 15.08 9.33 11.02
CA ARG A 147 15.09 8.07 11.78
C ARG A 147 14.10 7.03 11.24
N PHE A 148 13.54 7.26 10.05
CA PHE A 148 12.42 6.46 9.56
C PHE A 148 12.75 4.98 9.44
N ASP A 149 13.93 4.64 8.91
CA ASP A 149 14.32 3.25 8.65
C ASP A 149 14.46 2.45 9.95
N ASP A 150 15.11 3.03 10.95
CA ASP A 150 15.30 2.42 12.27
C ASP A 150 13.96 2.28 13.01
N GLU A 151 13.10 3.32 12.97
CA GLU A 151 11.80 3.31 13.65
C GLU A 151 10.83 2.31 12.97
N ALA A 152 10.84 2.21 11.65
CA ALA A 152 10.03 1.23 10.91
C ALA A 152 10.49 -0.21 11.19
N ALA A 153 11.81 -0.44 11.23
CA ALA A 153 12.36 -1.75 11.60
C ALA A 153 12.02 -2.11 13.05
N SER A 154 12.15 -1.15 13.98
CA SER A 154 11.77 -1.32 15.39
C SER A 154 10.28 -1.63 15.55
N TYR A 155 9.41 -0.94 14.80
CA TYR A 155 7.98 -1.20 14.78
C TYR A 155 7.66 -2.63 14.34
N ALA A 156 8.28 -3.10 13.25
CA ALA A 156 8.12 -4.46 12.76
C ALA A 156 8.69 -5.51 13.74
N ALA A 157 9.85 -5.24 14.36
CA ALA A 157 10.45 -6.10 15.36
C ALA A 157 9.56 -6.25 16.61
N GLY A 158 8.93 -5.15 17.04
CA GLY A 158 7.96 -5.17 18.14
C GLY A 158 6.74 -6.05 17.86
N LEU A 159 6.31 -6.13 16.61
CA LEU A 159 5.26 -7.06 16.17
C LEU A 159 5.78 -8.51 16.10
N ALA A 160 7.00 -8.72 15.59
CA ALA A 160 7.63 -10.03 15.50
C ALA A 160 7.88 -10.68 16.87
N ALA A 161 8.09 -9.88 17.91
CA ALA A 161 8.24 -10.34 19.30
C ALA A 161 6.95 -10.87 19.93
N ARG A 162 5.78 -10.68 19.28
CA ARG A 162 4.51 -11.22 19.77
C ARG A 162 4.40 -12.72 19.44
N PRO A 163 3.65 -13.51 20.24
CA PRO A 163 3.38 -14.91 19.92
C PRO A 163 2.77 -15.03 18.51
N ALA A 164 3.38 -15.84 17.63
CA ALA A 164 2.96 -15.97 16.22
C ALA A 164 1.47 -16.30 16.12
N SER A 165 1.03 -17.29 16.89
CA SER A 165 -0.35 -17.77 16.92
C SER A 165 -1.38 -16.70 17.27
N ALA A 166 -0.97 -15.57 17.87
CA ALA A 166 -1.86 -14.47 18.22
C ALA A 166 -1.91 -13.36 17.16
N VAL A 167 -0.95 -13.33 16.23
CA VAL A 167 -0.82 -12.27 15.21
C VAL A 167 -0.88 -12.78 13.78
N GLN A 168 -0.78 -14.11 13.57
CA GLN A 168 -1.06 -14.73 12.29
C GLN A 168 -2.55 -14.58 11.98
N LEU A 169 -2.86 -14.07 10.78
CA LEU A 169 -4.22 -13.69 10.38
C LEU A 169 -4.95 -14.82 9.63
N SER A 170 -4.54 -16.06 9.86
CA SER A 170 -5.07 -17.30 9.25
C SER A 170 -5.22 -18.41 10.28
#